data_AF-A0A2M7EPV1-F1
#
_entry.id   AF-A0A2M7EPV1-F1
#
_cell.length_a   1.000
_cell.length_b   1.000
_cell.length_c   1.000
_cell.angle_alpha   90.00
_cell.angle_beta   90.00
_cell.angle_gamma   90.00
#
_symmetry.space_group_name_H-M   'P 1'
#
loop_
_entity.id
_entity.type
_entity.pdbx_description
1 polymer ?
#
loop_
_entity_poly.entity_id
_entity_poly.type
_entity_poly.pdbx_seq_one_letter_code
_entity_poly.pdbx_strand_id
1 'polypeptide(L)'
;DAAARTGIDLPTLLTIINERIEYLYDRDHQIGHAYFTGCDTRADVDEVMRHKVIPLLAEYFFEDWGKIAAVLGDLEMHDGPIEGGFLNRSVLKAPPGFDNGEAMPRFRWDVREDGFDYARLLGS
;
A
#
# COMPACT_ATOMS: atom_id res chain seq x y z
N ASP A 1 25.75 0.04 -3.72
CA ASP A 1 24.59 0.91 -3.47
C ASP A 1 23.32 0.06 -3.54
N ALA A 2 22.43 0.11 -2.55
CA ALA A 2 21.23 -0.74 -2.51
C ALA A 2 20.27 -0.41 -3.66
N ALA A 3 20.14 0.88 -4.00
CA ALA A 3 19.34 1.34 -5.13
C ALA A 3 19.79 0.75 -6.47
N ALA A 4 21.09 0.59 -6.67
CA ALA A 4 21.62 -0.03 -7.89
C ALA A 4 21.33 -1.55 -7.97
N ARG A 5 21.14 -2.23 -6.83
CA ARG A 5 20.88 -3.68 -6.79
C ARG A 5 19.39 -4.02 -6.86
N THR A 6 18.55 -3.20 -6.23
CA THR A 6 17.10 -3.40 -6.18
C THR A 6 16.37 -2.64 -7.30
N GLY A 7 17.00 -1.63 -7.90
CA GLY A 7 16.35 -0.69 -8.81
C GLY A 7 15.36 0.24 -8.10
N ILE A 8 15.42 0.35 -6.77
CA ILE A 8 14.48 1.12 -5.94
C ILE A 8 15.29 2.00 -4.98
N ASP A 9 14.96 3.29 -4.93
CA ASP A 9 15.49 4.21 -3.92
C ASP A 9 14.84 3.95 -2.55
N LEU A 10 15.42 3.01 -1.79
CA LEU A 10 14.91 2.57 -0.49
C LEU A 10 14.88 3.70 0.57
N PRO A 11 15.90 4.58 0.66
CA PRO A 11 15.82 5.76 1.52
C PRO A 11 14.61 6.64 1.20
N THR A 12 14.39 6.99 -0.07
CA THR A 12 13.26 7.83 -0.48
C THR A 12 11.93 7.13 -0.24
N LEU A 13 11.83 5.83 -0.55
CA LEU A 13 10.65 5.00 -0.27
C LEU A 13 10.26 5.06 1.21
N LEU A 14 11.23 4.85 2.12
CA LEU A 14 10.97 4.82 3.55
C LEU A 14 10.56 6.20 4.07
N THR A 15 11.20 7.26 3.60
CA THR A 15 10.83 8.64 3.94
C THR A 15 9.38 8.93 3.55
N ILE A 16 8.98 8.63 2.30
CA ILE A 16 7.63 8.90 1.82
C ILE A 16 6.58 8.11 2.62
N ILE A 17 6.83 6.82 2.87
CA ILE A 17 5.92 5.99 3.68
C ILE A 17 5.76 6.60 5.09
N ASN A 18 6.86 6.97 5.74
CA ASN A 18 6.83 7.53 7.10
C ASN A 18 6.15 8.90 7.18
N GLU A 19 6.37 9.78 6.20
CA GLU A 19 5.68 11.08 6.12
C GLU A 19 4.16 10.89 6.01
N ARG A 20 3.72 9.91 5.21
CA ARG A 20 2.28 9.61 5.02
C ARG A 20 1.67 8.93 6.24
N ILE A 21 2.41 8.05 6.92
CA ILE A 21 1.98 7.49 8.21
C ILE A 21 1.82 8.61 9.23
N GLU A 22 2.81 9.51 9.35
CA GLU A 22 2.76 10.62 10.31
C GLU A 22 1.57 11.55 10.07
N TYR A 23 1.24 11.80 8.80
CA TYR A 23 0.08 12.60 8.44
C TYR A 23 -1.26 11.91 8.76
N LEU A 24 -1.37 10.60 8.50
CA LEU A 24 -2.64 9.84 8.63
C LEU A 24 -2.86 9.23 10.01
N TYR A 25 -1.80 9.12 10.81
CA TYR A 25 -1.80 8.45 12.10
C TYR A 25 -1.11 9.33 13.16
N ASP A 26 0.20 9.16 13.36
CA ASP A 26 1.04 10.02 14.20
C ASP A 26 2.53 9.73 13.93
N ARG A 27 3.40 10.50 14.62
CA ARG A 27 4.86 10.40 14.52
C ARG A 27 5.45 9.14 15.18
N ASP A 28 4.78 8.55 16.16
CA ASP A 28 5.35 7.47 16.98
C ASP A 28 5.27 6.09 16.28
N HIS A 29 4.59 6.02 15.14
CA HIS A 29 4.39 4.78 14.36
C HIS A 29 5.25 4.71 13.08
N GLN A 30 6.34 5.45 13.02
CA GLN A 30 7.26 5.39 11.88
C GLN A 30 7.91 4.00 11.74
N ILE A 31 8.04 3.56 10.50
CA ILE A 31 8.73 2.33 10.13
C ILE A 31 10.24 2.56 10.16
N GLY A 32 10.96 1.68 10.85
CA GLY A 32 12.42 1.72 10.93
C GLY A 32 13.12 1.12 9.69
N HIS A 33 14.33 1.58 9.41
CA HIS A 33 15.15 1.09 8.28
C HIS A 33 15.55 -0.40 8.38
N ALA A 34 15.41 -1.00 9.56
CA ALA A 34 15.74 -2.40 9.82
C ALA A 34 14.99 -3.40 8.90
N TYR A 35 13.79 -3.04 8.44
CA TYR A 35 13.03 -3.85 7.48
C TYR A 35 13.76 -4.05 6.15
N PHE A 36 14.52 -3.04 5.71
CA PHE A 36 15.13 -2.99 4.37
C PHE A 36 16.65 -3.22 4.38
N THR A 37 17.30 -3.23 5.54
CA THR A 37 18.77 -3.42 5.65
C THR A 37 19.29 -4.73 5.07
N GLY A 38 18.46 -5.76 4.94
CA GLY A 38 18.81 -7.06 4.37
C GLY A 38 18.33 -7.27 2.93
N CYS A 39 17.77 -6.26 2.28
CA CYS A 39 17.27 -6.40 0.91
C CYS A 39 18.40 -6.20 -0.10
N ASP A 40 18.76 -7.26 -0.82
CA ASP A 40 19.80 -7.23 -1.83
C ASP A 40 19.25 -7.24 -3.26
N THR A 41 18.00 -7.65 -3.44
CA THR A 41 17.31 -7.72 -4.73
C THR A 41 15.94 -7.03 -4.65
N ARG A 42 15.35 -6.72 -5.81
CA ARG A 42 13.97 -6.23 -5.89
C ARG A 42 12.99 -7.21 -5.22
N ALA A 43 13.17 -8.51 -5.43
CA ALA A 43 12.32 -9.54 -4.84
C ALA A 43 12.35 -9.49 -3.30
N ASP A 44 13.52 -9.24 -2.68
CA ASP A 44 13.60 -9.08 -1.22
C ASP A 44 12.78 -7.88 -0.73
N VAL A 45 12.75 -6.78 -1.50
CA VAL A 45 11.95 -5.60 -1.18
C VAL A 45 10.46 -5.90 -1.34
N ASP A 46 10.07 -6.60 -2.41
CA ASP A 46 8.69 -7.04 -2.64
C ASP A 46 8.20 -7.92 -1.48
N GLU A 47 9.01 -8.88 -1.04
CA GLU A 47 8.70 -9.78 0.09
C GLU A 47 8.56 -9.02 1.41
N VAL A 48 9.47 -8.08 1.70
CA VAL A 48 9.37 -7.22 2.88
C VAL A 48 8.13 -6.35 2.83
N MET A 49 7.82 -5.76 1.67
CA MET A 49 6.61 -4.94 1.51
C MET A 49 5.35 -5.78 1.73
N ARG A 50 5.26 -6.95 1.10
CA ARG A 50 4.09 -7.83 1.12
C ARG A 50 3.82 -8.46 2.49
N HIS A 51 4.87 -8.95 3.15
CA HIS A 51 4.72 -9.78 4.35
C HIS A 51 5.04 -9.06 5.65
N LYS A 52 5.57 -7.84 5.59
CA LYS A 52 5.90 -7.06 6.79
C LYS A 52 5.28 -5.67 6.77
N VAL A 53 5.55 -4.87 5.74
CA VAL A 53 5.12 -3.46 5.72
C VAL A 53 3.61 -3.34 5.55
N ILE A 54 3.02 -3.95 4.52
CA ILE A 54 1.57 -3.86 4.27
C ILE A 54 0.75 -4.42 5.44
N PRO A 55 1.07 -5.60 6.03
CA PRO A 55 0.40 -6.09 7.22
C PRO A 55 0.51 -5.12 8.41
N LEU A 56 1.68 -4.52 8.64
CA LEU A 56 1.86 -3.52 9.71
C LEU A 56 0.99 -2.28 9.49
N LEU A 57 0.85 -1.81 8.24
CA LEU A 57 -0.06 -0.72 7.91
C LEU A 57 -1.52 -1.12 8.17
N ALA A 58 -1.90 -2.37 7.88
CA ALA A 58 -3.24 -2.86 8.18
C ALA A 58 -3.53 -2.86 9.69
N GLU A 59 -2.54 -3.20 10.52
CA GLU A 59 -2.63 -3.08 11.98
C GLU A 59 -2.75 -1.61 12.43
N TYR A 60 -1.89 -0.71 11.91
CA TYR A 60 -1.90 0.71 12.27
C TYR A 60 -3.22 1.39 11.92
N PHE A 61 -3.80 1.04 10.77
CA PHE A 61 -5.02 1.66 10.26
C PHE A 61 -6.29 0.86 10.57
N PHE A 62 -6.23 -0.17 11.41
CA PHE A 62 -7.38 -1.01 11.77
C PHE A 62 -8.16 -1.52 10.54
N GLU A 63 -7.44 -2.06 9.54
CA GLU A 63 -8.01 -2.53 8.27
C GLU A 63 -8.68 -1.43 7.41
N ASP A 64 -8.39 -0.14 7.65
CA ASP A 64 -8.78 0.95 6.73
C ASP A 64 -7.88 0.93 5.48
N TRP A 65 -8.23 0.07 4.54
CA TRP A 65 -7.52 -0.11 3.27
C TRP A 65 -7.47 1.15 2.40
N GLY A 66 -8.37 2.12 2.61
CA GLY A 66 -8.29 3.42 1.94
C GLY A 66 -7.09 4.23 2.41
N LYS A 67 -6.80 4.24 3.72
CA LYS A 67 -5.59 4.87 4.27
C LYS A 67 -4.32 4.11 3.89
N ILE A 68 -4.37 2.77 3.89
CA ILE A 68 -3.23 1.95 3.42
C ILE A 68 -2.90 2.30 1.96
N ALA A 69 -3.92 2.36 1.09
CA ALA A 69 -3.75 2.79 -0.29
C ALA A 69 -3.18 4.22 -0.39
N ALA A 70 -3.62 5.15 0.47
CA ALA A 70 -3.08 6.51 0.50
C ALA A 70 -1.58 6.53 0.87
N VAL A 71 -1.16 5.74 1.85
CA VAL A 71 0.27 5.59 2.22
C VAL A 71 1.08 5.04 1.04
N LEU A 72 0.56 4.02 0.36
CA LEU A 72 1.25 3.34 -0.74
C LEU A 72 1.18 4.11 -2.08
N GLY A 73 0.38 5.16 -2.18
CA GLY A 73 0.20 5.94 -3.42
C GLY A 73 -0.82 5.34 -4.39
N ASP A 74 -1.69 4.46 -3.92
CA ASP A 74 -2.70 3.73 -4.70
C ASP A 74 -4.13 4.23 -4.48
N LEU A 75 -4.34 5.27 -3.66
CA LEU A 75 -5.67 5.85 -3.46
C LEU A 75 -6.05 6.73 -4.66
N GLU A 76 -7.21 6.43 -5.26
CA GLU A 76 -7.82 7.26 -6.32
C GLU A 76 -9.23 7.74 -5.93
N MET A 77 -9.58 8.97 -6.33
CA MET A 77 -10.82 9.66 -5.95
C MET A 77 -12.00 9.32 -6.87
N HIS A 78 -12.28 8.04 -7.05
CA HIS A 78 -13.46 7.55 -7.77
C HIS A 78 -13.97 6.23 -7.17
N ASP A 79 -15.17 5.79 -7.53
CA ASP A 79 -15.82 4.58 -7.00
C ASP A 79 -15.68 3.34 -7.91
N GLY A 80 -14.64 3.32 -8.75
CA GLY A 80 -14.39 2.26 -9.73
C GLY A 80 -13.32 1.25 -9.30
N PRO A 81 -13.00 0.24 -10.12
CA PRO A 81 -11.83 -0.59 -9.88
C PRO A 81 -10.53 0.24 -9.97
N ILE A 82 -9.52 -0.12 -9.19
CA ILE A 82 -8.16 0.46 -9.24
C ILE A 82 -7.18 -0.69 -9.49
N GLU A 83 -6.25 -0.46 -10.43
CA GLU A 83 -5.03 -1.26 -10.56
C GLU A 83 -3.86 -0.40 -10.07
N GLY A 84 -3.52 -0.56 -8.79
CA GLY A 84 -2.47 0.20 -8.12
C GLY A 84 -1.09 -0.40 -8.33
N GLY A 85 -0.06 0.20 -7.73
CA GLY A 85 1.29 -0.34 -7.70
C GLY A 85 1.47 -1.47 -6.69
N PHE A 86 0.68 -1.46 -5.61
CA PHE A 86 0.71 -2.44 -4.52
C PHE A 86 -0.64 -3.11 -4.31
N LEU A 87 -1.72 -2.34 -4.39
CA LEU A 87 -3.07 -2.78 -4.10
C LEU A 87 -3.96 -2.69 -5.34
N ASN A 88 -4.78 -3.72 -5.54
CA ASN A 88 -5.89 -3.68 -6.46
C ASN A 88 -7.18 -3.41 -5.68
N ARG A 89 -8.09 -2.63 -6.26
CA ARG A 89 -9.45 -2.41 -5.75
C ARG A 89 -10.46 -2.97 -6.73
N SER A 90 -11.41 -3.76 -6.25
CA SER A 90 -12.57 -4.19 -7.03
C SER A 90 -13.88 -3.81 -6.34
N VAL A 91 -14.93 -3.55 -7.12
CA VAL A 91 -16.26 -3.23 -6.61
C VAL A 91 -16.98 -4.52 -6.23
N LEU A 92 -17.46 -4.60 -5.00
CA LEU A 92 -18.26 -5.72 -4.51
C LEU A 92 -19.72 -5.53 -4.93
N LYS A 93 -20.27 -6.57 -5.57
CA LYS A 93 -21.70 -6.65 -5.81
C LYS A 93 -22.41 -6.95 -4.49
N ALA A 94 -23.44 -6.17 -4.19
CA ALA A 94 -24.30 -6.44 -3.05
C ALA A 94 -24.94 -7.83 -3.20
N PRO A 95 -25.03 -8.63 -2.11
CA PRO A 95 -25.78 -9.87 -2.13
C PRO A 95 -27.26 -9.64 -2.49
N PRO A 96 -27.96 -10.63 -3.06
CA PRO A 96 -29.40 -10.52 -3.30
C PRO A 96 -30.15 -10.10 -2.03
N GLY A 97 -30.99 -9.06 -2.15
CA GLY A 97 -31.77 -8.51 -1.03
C GLY A 97 -31.07 -7.46 -0.16
N PHE A 98 -29.80 -7.14 -0.43
CA PHE A 98 -29.04 -6.07 0.26
C PHE A 98 -28.91 -4.78 -0.55
N ASP A 99 -29.35 -4.78 -1.80
CA ASP A 99 -29.35 -3.59 -2.65
C ASP A 99 -30.73 -2.96 -2.66
N ASN A 100 -30.86 -1.82 -1.97
CA ASN A 100 -32.05 -0.98 -2.00
C ASN A 100 -31.90 0.21 -2.97
N GLY A 101 -30.84 0.24 -3.79
CA GLY A 101 -30.52 1.34 -4.70
C GLY A 101 -29.85 2.55 -4.04
N GLU A 102 -29.63 2.53 -2.72
CA GLU A 102 -29.01 3.63 -1.95
C GLU A 102 -27.70 3.20 -1.26
N ALA A 103 -27.33 1.92 -1.35
CA ALA A 103 -26.15 1.40 -0.70
C ALA A 103 -24.88 2.04 -1.30
N MET A 104 -24.02 2.58 -0.43
CA MET A 104 -22.69 3.02 -0.86
C MET A 104 -21.90 1.83 -1.43
N PRO A 105 -21.09 2.05 -2.48
CA PRO A 105 -20.26 1.01 -3.04
C PRO A 105 -19.34 0.45 -1.97
N ARG A 106 -19.24 -0.88 -1.92
CA ARG A 106 -18.25 -1.59 -1.11
C ARG A 106 -17.13 -2.07 -1.99
N PHE A 107 -15.92 -2.04 -1.45
CA PHE A 107 -14.73 -2.43 -2.18
C PHE A 107 -14.06 -3.63 -1.53
N ARG A 108 -13.48 -4.48 -2.36
CA ARG A 108 -12.45 -5.43 -1.95
C ARG A 108 -11.10 -4.85 -2.34
N TRP A 109 -10.16 -4.95 -1.41
CA TRP A 109 -8.76 -4.63 -1.65
C TRP A 109 -7.96 -5.93 -1.62
N ASP A 110 -7.08 -6.08 -2.60
CA ASP A 110 -6.21 -7.25 -2.75
C ASP A 110 -4.77 -6.77 -2.95
N VAL A 111 -3.81 -7.40 -2.26
CA VAL A 111 -2.38 -7.11 -2.47
C VAL A 111 -1.93 -7.79 -3.77
N ARG A 112 -1.36 -7.03 -4.71
CA ARG A 112 -0.89 -7.53 -6.01
C ARG A 112 0.08 -8.69 -5.86
N GLU A 113 -0.10 -9.82 -6.55
CA GLU A 113 0.79 -10.99 -6.47
C GLU A 113 1.97 -10.93 -7.46
N ASP A 114 1.78 -10.32 -8.63
CA ASP A 114 2.75 -10.30 -9.75
C ASP A 114 3.88 -9.25 -9.58
N GLY A 115 4.33 -9.04 -8.34
CA GLY A 115 5.30 -8.01 -7.96
C GLY A 115 4.70 -6.60 -7.85
N PHE A 116 5.48 -5.70 -7.27
CA PHE A 116 5.05 -4.32 -7.02
C PHE A 116 5.60 -3.32 -8.04
N ASP A 117 4.83 -2.26 -8.28
CA ASP A 117 5.25 -1.08 -9.02
C ASP A 117 5.41 0.12 -8.07
N TYR A 118 6.65 0.55 -7.90
CA TYR A 118 7.04 1.61 -6.98
C TYR A 118 6.91 3.02 -7.59
N ALA A 119 6.65 3.13 -8.89
CA ALA A 119 6.61 4.41 -9.60
C ALA A 119 5.61 5.41 -8.97
N ARG A 120 4.38 4.94 -8.67
CA ARG A 120 3.34 5.78 -8.06
C ARG A 120 3.69 6.25 -6.65
N LEU A 121 4.34 5.40 -5.86
CA LEU A 121 4.79 5.75 -4.51
C LEU A 121 5.90 6.80 -4.55
N LEU A 122 6.87 6.60 -5.46
CA LEU A 122 8.06 7.45 -5.59
C LEU A 122 7.81 8.72 -6.43
N GLY A 123 6.68 8.82 -7.14
CA GLY A 123 6.35 9.94 -8.01
C GLY A 123 7.22 10.03 -9.27
N SER A 124 7.74 8.90 -9.74
CA SER A 124 8.68 8.77 -10.86
C SER A 124 8.08 8.07 -12.07
#